data_AF-A0A2C5HL97-F1
#
_entry.id   AF-A0A2C5HL97-F1
#
_cell.length_a   1.000
_cell.length_b   1.000
_cell.length_c   1.000
_cell.angle_alpha   90.00
_cell.angle_beta   90.00
_cell.angle_gamma   90.00
#
_symmetry.space_group_name_H-M   'P 1'
#
loop_
_entity.id
_entity.type
_entity.pdbx_description
1 polymer ?
#
loop_
_entity_poly.entity_id
_entity_poly.type
_entity_poly.pdbx_seq_one_letter_code
_entity_poly.pdbx_strand_id
1 'polypeptide(L)'
;MGEHQQLVRVRELANEIIRLRLQDRTTYDELELQNNVELLSRSVVDLVNIMLAEDVDSSTSLKATASKMKMVYNNMHQAEKKDYLHF
;
A
#
# COMPACT_ATOMS: atom_id res chain seq x y z
N MET A 1 -4.87 15.93 8.64
CA MET A 1 -3.48 15.54 8.34
C MET A 1 -2.97 16.41 7.21
N GLY A 2 -1.82 17.06 7.40
CA GLY A 2 -1.16 17.82 6.34
C GLY A 2 -0.55 16.90 5.27
N GLU A 3 -0.24 17.45 4.10
CA GLU A 3 0.35 16.74 2.96
C GLU A 3 1.62 15.98 3.34
N HIS A 4 2.54 16.64 4.06
CA HIS A 4 3.76 16.02 4.56
C HIS A 4 3.50 14.78 5.44
N GLN A 5 2.48 14.82 6.31
CA GLN A 5 2.13 13.68 7.16
C GLN A 5 1.61 12.50 6.34
N GLN A 6 0.89 12.76 5.25
CA GLN A 6 0.40 11.70 4.37
C GLN A 6 1.53 11.07 3.55
N LEU A 7 2.50 11.86 3.07
CA LEU A 7 3.70 11.34 2.42
C LEU A 7 4.53 10.47 3.38
N VAL A 8 4.72 10.92 4.62
CA VAL A 8 5.37 10.11 5.66
C VAL A 8 4.61 8.80 5.87
N ARG A 9 3.28 8.85 5.94
CA ARG A 9 2.45 7.65 6.13
C ARG A 9 2.54 6.68 4.95
N VAL A 10 2.54 7.18 3.71
CA VAL A 10 2.73 6.36 2.50
C VAL A 10 4.08 5.64 2.56
N ARG A 11 5.15 6.36 2.92
CA ARG A 11 6.49 5.78 3.07
C ARG A 11 6.57 4.71 4.16
N GLU A 12 5.95 4.94 5.32
CA GLU A 12 5.89 3.96 6.40
C GLU A 12 5.21 2.67 5.94
N LEU A 13 4.02 2.78 5.33
CA LEU A 13 3.27 1.65 4.81
C LEU A 13 4.06 0.86 3.74
N ALA A 14 4.76 1.56 2.84
CA ALA A 14 5.62 0.92 1.85
C ALA A 14 6.73 0.09 2.50
N ASN A 15 7.40 0.64 3.52
CA ASN A 15 8.45 -0.07 4.24
C ASN A 15 7.92 -1.27 5.04
N GLU A 16 6.70 -1.18 5.57
CA GLU A 16 6.04 -2.30 6.26
C GLU A 16 5.68 -3.42 5.27
N ILE A 17 5.10 -3.09 4.11
CA ILE A 17 4.80 -4.04 3.03
C ILE A 17 6.06 -4.79 2.57
N ILE A 18 7.18 -4.09 2.40
CA ILE A 18 8.46 -4.70 2.02
C ILE A 18 8.96 -5.67 3.12
N ARG A 19 8.87 -5.26 4.39
CA ARG A 19 9.30 -6.10 5.52
C ARG A 19 8.49 -7.38 5.62
N LEU A 20 7.16 -7.28 5.53
CA LEU A 20 6.25 -8.44 5.58
C LEU A 20 6.54 -9.48 4.48
N ARG A 21 7.08 -9.07 3.31
CA ARG A 21 7.31 -9.97 2.18
C ARG A 21 8.73 -10.53 2.08
N LEU A 22 9.74 -9.85 2.61
CA LEU A 22 11.13 -10.30 2.51
C LEU A 22 11.54 -11.25 3.65
N GLN A 23 10.76 -11.35 4.73
CA GLN A 23 11.12 -12.16 5.90
C GLN A 23 10.33 -13.45 6.02
N ASP A 24 9.07 -13.50 5.57
CA ASP A 24 8.23 -14.69 5.69
C ASP A 24 7.94 -15.30 4.31
N ARG A 25 8.09 -16.63 4.21
CA ARG A 25 7.72 -17.42 3.01
C ARG A 25 6.19 -17.56 2.90
N THR A 26 5.47 -16.44 2.97
CA THR A 26 4.01 -16.38 3.00
C THR A 26 3.46 -16.74 1.63
N THR A 27 2.51 -17.68 1.61
CA THR A 27 1.82 -18.10 0.38
C THR A 27 0.57 -17.24 0.25
N TYR A 28 0.45 -16.49 -0.86
CA TYR A 28 -0.72 -15.65 -1.11
C TYR A 28 -1.59 -16.27 -2.20
N ASP A 29 -2.90 -16.10 -2.07
CA ASP A 29 -3.81 -16.39 -3.18
C ASP A 29 -3.53 -15.46 -4.36
N GLU A 30 -3.71 -15.98 -5.58
CA GLU A 30 -3.39 -15.26 -6.82
C GLU A 30 -4.20 -13.96 -6.96
N LEU A 31 -5.49 -13.98 -6.58
CA LEU A 31 -6.36 -12.82 -6.65
C LEU A 31 -5.91 -11.73 -5.67
N GLU A 32 -5.50 -12.11 -4.46
CA GLU A 32 -4.96 -11.17 -3.48
C GLU A 32 -3.66 -10.52 -3.99
N LEU A 33 -2.78 -11.30 -4.65
CA LEU A 33 -1.56 -10.77 -5.22
C LEU A 33 -1.84 -9.79 -6.36
N GLN A 34 -2.75 -10.13 -7.29
CA GLN A 34 -3.14 -9.26 -8.40
C GLN A 34 -3.74 -7.94 -7.89
N ASN A 35 -4.66 -8.01 -6.92
CA ASN A 35 -5.26 -6.82 -6.31
C ASN A 35 -4.22 -5.93 -5.63
N ASN A 36 -3.27 -6.52 -4.89
CA ASN A 36 -2.22 -5.78 -4.23
C ASN A 36 -1.28 -5.09 -5.24
N VAL A 37 -0.90 -5.78 -6.33
CA VAL A 37 -0.09 -5.20 -7.41
C VAL A 37 -0.80 -4.03 -8.07
N GLU A 38 -2.10 -4.16 -8.34
CA GLU A 38 -2.92 -3.10 -8.94
C GLU A 38 -3.00 -1.87 -8.03
N LEU A 39 -3.24 -2.06 -6.73
CA LEU A 39 -3.30 -0.98 -5.74
C LEU A 39 -1.94 -0.27 -5.58
N LEU A 40 -0.84 -1.02 -5.57
CA LEU A 40 0.52 -0.45 -5.50
C LEU A 40 0.83 0.35 -6.78
N SER A 41 0.52 -0.21 -7.95
CA SER A 41 0.76 0.46 -9.24
C SER A 41 -0.04 1.76 -9.36
N ARG A 42 -1.31 1.75 -8.96
CA ARG A 42 -2.14 2.97 -8.89
C ARG A 42 -1.62 3.97 -7.88
N SER A 43 -1.02 3.53 -6.77
CA SER A 43 -0.42 4.44 -5.80
C SER A 43 0.80 5.15 -6.38
N VAL A 44 1.60 4.46 -7.21
CA VAL A 44 2.72 5.09 -7.94
C VAL A 44 2.21 6.10 -8.96
N VAL A 45 1.20 5.75 -9.75
CA VAL A 45 0.61 6.68 -10.74
C VAL A 45 0.08 7.95 -10.08
N ASP A 46 -0.67 7.83 -8.99
CA ASP A 46 -1.16 9.00 -8.24
C ASP A 46 0.00 9.90 -7.77
N LEU A 47 1.05 9.32 -7.19
CA LEU A 47 2.21 10.09 -6.72
C LEU A 47 2.94 10.80 -7.86
N VAL A 48 3.08 10.14 -9.02
CA VAL A 48 3.69 10.74 -10.21
C VAL A 48 2.83 11.89 -10.73
N ASN A 49 1.51 11.73 -10.81
CA ASN A 49 0.61 12.80 -11.26
C ASN A 49 0.64 14.02 -10.32
N ILE A 50 0.72 13.80 -9.01
CA ILE A 50 0.93 14.86 -8.01
C ILE A 50 2.27 15.57 -8.28
N MET A 51 3.35 14.81 -8.49
CA MET A 51 4.68 15.38 -8.74
C MET A 51 4.80 16.13 -10.08
N LEU A 52 4.05 15.72 -11.10
CA LEU A 52 3.99 16.39 -12.40
C LEU A 52 3.05 17.62 -12.39
N ALA A 53 2.37 17.91 -11.27
CA ALA A 53 1.32 18.91 -11.16
C ALA A 53 0.17 18.70 -12.17
N GLU A 54 -0.04 17.46 -12.61
CA GLU A 54 -1.15 17.04 -13.48
C GLU A 54 -2.42 16.74 -12.66
N ASP A 55 -2.29 16.73 -11.33
CA ASP A 55 -3.38 16.50 -10.40
C ASP A 55 -4.01 17.81 -9.89
N VAL A 56 -5.26 18.02 -10.29
CA VAL A 56 -6.07 19.20 -9.92
C VAL A 56 -6.40 19.23 -8.42
N ASP A 57 -6.40 18.09 -7.73
CA ASP A 57 -6.61 17.98 -6.28
C ASP A 57 -5.63 17.00 -5.65
N SER A 58 -4.35 17.41 -5.65
CA SER A 58 -3.24 16.65 -5.09
C SER A 58 -3.46 16.22 -3.63
N SER A 59 -4.21 17.01 -2.84
CA SER A 59 -4.52 16.70 -1.44
C SER A 59 -5.47 15.52 -1.30
N THR A 60 -6.49 15.43 -2.16
CA THR A 60 -7.41 14.30 -2.18
C THR A 60 -6.74 13.05 -2.73
N SER A 61 -5.96 13.16 -3.81
CA SER A 61 -5.23 12.02 -4.38
C SER A 61 -4.19 11.46 -3.43
N LEU A 62 -3.53 12.29 -2.63
CA LEU A 62 -2.59 11.81 -1.62
C LEU A 62 -3.30 11.04 -0.48
N LYS A 63 -4.51 11.46 -0.08
CA LYS A 63 -5.34 10.70 0.88
C LYS A 63 -5.78 9.35 0.30
N ALA A 64 -6.17 9.35 -0.97
CA ALA A 64 -6.55 8.13 -1.69
C ALA A 64 -5.35 7.18 -1.79
N THR A 65 -4.17 7.70 -2.12
CA THR A 65 -2.90 6.96 -2.14
C THR A 65 -2.60 6.33 -0.78
N ALA A 66 -2.66 7.10 0.32
CA ALA A 66 -2.43 6.58 1.66
C ALA A 66 -3.45 5.47 2.03
N SER A 67 -4.69 5.60 1.57
CA SER A 67 -5.75 4.61 1.79
C SER A 67 -5.50 3.32 1.01
N LYS A 68 -5.10 3.41 -0.27
CA LYS A 68 -4.70 2.26 -1.10
C LYS A 68 -3.53 1.51 -0.47
N MET A 69 -2.48 2.22 -0.04
CA MET A 69 -1.34 1.63 0.66
C MET A 69 -1.74 0.93 1.96
N LYS A 70 -2.69 1.50 2.72
CA LYS A 70 -3.21 0.89 3.95
C LYS A 70 -3.99 -0.39 3.66
N MET A 71 -4.76 -0.43 2.58
CA MET A 71 -5.46 -1.64 2.14
C MET A 71 -4.48 -2.76 1.82
N VAL A 72 -3.43 -2.46 1.05
CA VAL A 72 -2.38 -3.44 0.73
C VAL A 72 -1.71 -3.98 2.01
N TYR A 73 -1.31 -3.08 2.91
CA TYR A 73 -0.75 -3.47 4.21
C TYR A 73 -1.69 -4.40 4.98
N ASN A 74 -2.97 -4.05 5.09
CA ASN A 74 -3.96 -4.85 5.82
C ASN A 74 -4.15 -6.23 5.19
N ASN A 75 -4.27 -6.31 3.86
CA ASN A 75 -4.42 -7.58 3.15
C ASN A 75 -3.20 -8.47 3.41
N MET A 76 -2.00 -7.89 3.33
CA MET A 76 -0.75 -8.62 3.55
C MET A 76 -0.57 -9.10 4.99
N HIS A 77 -0.93 -8.26 5.97
CA HIS A 77 -0.84 -8.61 7.39
C HIS A 77 -1.94 -9.59 7.85
N GLN A 78 -3.11 -9.60 7.20
CA GLN A 78 -4.13 -10.62 7.49
C GLN A 78 -3.73 -12.01 6.98
N ALA A 79 -3.05 -12.10 5.84
CA ALA A 79 -2.50 -13.37 5.35
C ALA A 79 -1.49 -13.97 6.34
N GLU A 80 -0.57 -13.14 6.87
CA GLU A 80 0.38 -13.54 7.92
C GLU A 80 -0.33 -14.17 9.13
N LYS A 81 -1.41 -13.56 9.62
CA LYS A 81 -2.17 -14.09 10.77
C LYS A 81 -2.90 -15.41 10.50
N LYS A 82 -3.35 -15.65 9.27
CA LYS A 82 -4.01 -16.91 8.90
C LYS A 82 -3.03 -18.08 8.97
N ASP A 83 -1.75 -17.87 8.62
CA ASP A 83 -0.71 -18.89 8.70
C ASP A 83 -0.45 -19.32 10.17
N TYR A 84 -0.56 -18.41 11.15
CA TYR A 84 -0.37 -18.73 12.57
C TYR A 84 -1.55 -19.48 13.23
N LEU A 85 -2.76 -19.43 12.66
CA LEU A 85 -3.97 -20.04 13.25
C LEU A 85 -4.21 -21.50 12.80
N HIS A 86 -3.35 -22.03 11.93
CA HIS A 86 -3.44 -23.40 11.41
C HIS A 86 -2.41 -24.38 12.01
N PHE A 87 -1.77 -24.02 13.13
CA PHE A 87 -0.88 -24.91 13.91
C PHE A 87 -1.54 -25.44 15.17
#